data_AF-A0A4Y2GX94-F1
#
_entry.id   AF-A0A4Y2GX94-F1
#
_cell.length_a   1.000
_cell.length_b   1.000
_cell.length_c   1.000
_cell.angle_alpha   90.00
_cell.angle_beta   90.00
_cell.angle_gamma   90.00
#
_symmetry.space_group_name_H-M   'P 1'
#
loop_
_entity.id
_entity.type
_entity.pdbx_description
1 polymer ?
#
loop_
_entity_poly.entity_id
_entity_poly.type
_entity_poly.pdbx_seq_one_letter_code
_entity_poly.pdbx_strand_id
1 'polypeptide(L)'
;MPKRKRGITRDAASRREAIIKRERRVVETEEERSRRLSTMAQRGLDRGAEETEEPSNSRLSDMAQRGQERRAEETKEQRNRRLAVMAQRGQMRRAEETEEQRKSRLAVMAQRGKRRRAKETDEQRNSRLSAMLQHARERRLNVIEGQNHLQIQTFYAARTVLN
;
A
#
# COMPACT_ATOMS: atom_id res chain seq x y z
N MET A 1 7.67 -42.13 37.70
CA MET A 1 6.95 -40.92 38.17
C MET A 1 5.59 -40.83 37.45
N PRO A 2 4.45 -40.74 38.17
CA PRO A 2 3.14 -40.81 37.54
C PRO A 2 2.72 -39.46 36.93
N LYS A 3 2.33 -39.47 35.64
CA LYS A 3 1.86 -38.29 34.90
C LYS A 3 0.52 -37.82 35.48
N ARG A 4 0.50 -36.61 36.06
CA ARG A 4 -0.72 -35.94 36.54
C ARG A 4 -1.66 -35.66 35.35
N LYS A 5 -2.78 -36.37 35.27
CA LYS A 5 -3.89 -36.07 34.33
C LYS A 5 -4.50 -34.71 34.68
N ARG A 6 -4.09 -33.63 34.00
CA ARG A 6 -4.75 -32.32 34.12
C ARG A 6 -5.98 -32.29 33.20
N GLY A 7 -7.17 -32.29 33.79
CA GLY A 7 -8.31 -31.47 33.37
C GLY A 7 -9.07 -31.84 32.09
N ILE A 8 -9.87 -32.91 32.10
CA ILE A 8 -10.91 -33.17 31.09
C ILE A 8 -12.21 -32.40 31.44
N THR A 9 -12.49 -32.16 32.73
CA THR A 9 -13.70 -31.46 33.20
C THR A 9 -13.68 -29.95 33.01
N ARG A 10 -12.49 -29.32 33.00
CA ARG A 10 -12.33 -27.88 32.73
C ARG A 10 -12.70 -27.54 31.27
N ASP A 11 -12.43 -28.48 30.38
CA ASP A 11 -12.63 -28.35 28.94
C ASP A 11 -14.14 -28.40 28.56
N ALA A 12 -14.93 -29.26 29.19
CA ALA A 12 -16.37 -29.34 28.92
C ALA A 12 -17.14 -28.06 29.32
N ALA A 13 -16.83 -27.47 30.48
CA ALA A 13 -17.45 -26.22 30.94
C ALA A 13 -17.02 -25.02 30.07
N SER A 14 -15.72 -24.90 29.75
CA SER A 14 -15.22 -23.85 28.86
C SER A 14 -15.81 -23.96 27.44
N ARG A 15 -16.01 -25.18 26.92
CA ARG A 15 -16.69 -25.40 25.63
C ARG A 15 -18.16 -24.98 25.68
N ARG A 16 -18.90 -25.34 26.74
CA ARG A 16 -20.30 -24.92 26.93
C ARG A 16 -20.43 -23.39 26.99
N GLU A 17 -19.54 -22.72 27.72
CA GLU A 17 -19.51 -21.27 27.75
C GLU A 17 -19.18 -20.63 26.40
N ALA A 18 -18.25 -21.22 25.64
CA ALA A 18 -17.90 -20.73 24.31
C ALA A 18 -19.08 -20.83 23.33
N ILE A 19 -19.86 -21.91 23.42
CA ILE A 19 -21.09 -22.12 22.65
C ILE A 19 -22.13 -21.06 23.01
N ILE A 20 -22.42 -20.87 24.30
CA ILE A 20 -23.39 -19.86 24.77
C ILE A 20 -22.96 -18.44 24.34
N LYS A 21 -21.66 -18.12 24.46
CA LYS A 21 -21.11 -16.83 24.00
C LYS A 21 -21.23 -16.65 22.48
N ARG A 22 -21.19 -17.72 21.70
CA ARG A 22 -21.36 -17.68 20.24
C ARG A 22 -22.83 -17.55 19.85
N GLU A 23 -23.72 -18.29 20.49
CA GLU A 23 -25.18 -18.21 20.28
C GLU A 23 -25.70 -16.81 20.59
N ARG A 24 -25.26 -16.21 21.70
CA ARG A 24 -25.59 -14.81 22.02
C ARG A 24 -25.12 -13.81 20.95
N ARG A 25 -24.03 -14.08 20.23
CA ARG A 25 -23.55 -13.23 19.12
C ARG A 25 -24.28 -13.50 17.80
N VAL A 26 -24.98 -14.62 17.67
CA VAL A 26 -25.77 -14.92 16.46
C VAL A 26 -27.10 -14.19 16.50
N VAL A 27 -27.65 -13.99 17.71
CA VAL A 27 -28.96 -13.36 17.94
C VAL A 27 -28.82 -11.89 18.40
N GLU A 28 -27.59 -11.37 18.55
CA GLU A 28 -27.37 -9.98 19.00
C GLU A 28 -27.94 -8.97 18.00
N THR A 29 -28.54 -7.91 18.54
CA THR A 29 -28.96 -6.75 17.72
C THR A 29 -27.73 -5.96 17.25
N GLU A 30 -27.88 -5.14 16.22
CA GLU A 30 -26.76 -4.32 15.72
C GLU A 30 -26.24 -3.33 16.77
N GLU A 31 -27.11 -2.85 17.67
CA GLU A 31 -26.71 -2.01 18.80
C GLU A 31 -25.88 -2.79 19.83
N GLU A 32 -26.31 -4.00 20.19
CA GLU A 32 -25.57 -4.86 21.13
C GLU A 32 -24.22 -5.29 20.55
N ARG A 33 -24.19 -5.61 19.25
CA ARG A 33 -22.96 -5.87 18.49
C ARG A 33 -22.03 -4.67 18.51
N SER A 34 -22.56 -3.49 18.22
CA SER A 34 -21.82 -2.23 18.21
C SER A 34 -21.22 -1.92 19.58
N ARG A 35 -22.02 -2.03 20.66
CA ARG A 35 -21.56 -1.86 22.04
C ARG A 35 -20.46 -2.87 22.39
N ARG A 36 -20.64 -4.15 22.04
CA ARG A 36 -19.64 -5.21 22.29
C ARG A 36 -18.33 -4.95 21.55
N LEU A 37 -18.38 -4.60 20.27
CA LEU A 37 -17.19 -4.27 19.48
C LEU A 37 -16.49 -3.01 19.98
N SER A 38 -17.25 -1.99 20.40
CA SER A 38 -16.72 -0.77 21.02
C SER A 38 -15.95 -1.08 22.31
N THR A 39 -16.53 -1.88 23.22
CA THR A 39 -15.81 -2.28 24.46
C THR A 39 -14.56 -3.12 24.18
N MET A 40 -14.57 -3.97 23.15
CA MET A 40 -13.38 -4.72 22.73
C MET A 40 -12.31 -3.81 22.14
N ALA A 41 -12.70 -2.82 21.34
CA ALA A 41 -11.81 -1.83 20.76
C ALA A 41 -11.16 -0.97 21.85
N GLN A 42 -11.94 -0.48 22.82
CA GLN A 42 -11.42 0.30 23.95
C GLN A 42 -10.39 -0.49 24.74
N ARG A 43 -10.69 -1.73 25.13
CA ARG A 43 -9.71 -2.61 25.80
C ARG A 43 -8.47 -2.87 24.95
N GLY A 44 -8.59 -2.81 23.63
CA GLY A 44 -7.45 -2.90 22.71
C GLY A 44 -6.55 -1.66 22.79
N LEU A 45 -7.16 -0.47 22.84
CA LEU A 45 -6.45 0.80 23.01
C LEU A 45 -5.77 0.88 24.38
N ASP A 46 -6.47 0.52 25.45
CA ASP A 46 -5.93 0.56 26.82
C ASP A 46 -4.68 -0.33 26.94
N ARG A 47 -4.74 -1.56 26.40
CA ARG A 47 -3.57 -2.45 26.35
C ARG A 47 -2.43 -1.90 25.51
N GLY A 48 -2.73 -1.18 24.43
CA GLY A 48 -1.72 -0.55 23.59
C GLY A 48 -1.04 0.63 24.29
N ALA A 49 -1.75 1.36 25.15
CA ALA A 49 -1.19 2.46 25.94
C ALA A 49 -0.28 1.99 27.08
N GLU A 50 -0.53 0.79 27.60
CA GLU A 50 0.27 0.15 28.66
C GLU A 50 1.44 -0.70 28.13
N GLU A 51 1.56 -0.88 26.80
CA GLU A 51 2.58 -1.73 26.18
C GLU A 51 3.96 -1.05 26.21
N THR A 52 4.97 -1.75 26.75
CA THR A 52 6.35 -1.28 26.76
C THR A 52 7.06 -1.49 25.41
N GLU A 53 8.20 -0.84 25.19
CA GLU A 53 8.92 -0.86 23.90
C GLU A 53 9.33 -2.27 23.46
N GLU A 54 9.77 -3.15 24.37
CA GLU A 54 10.21 -4.51 24.04
C GLU A 54 9.09 -5.41 23.48
N PRO A 55 7.94 -5.59 24.16
CA PRO A 55 6.81 -6.37 23.62
C PRO A 55 6.23 -5.73 22.36
N SER A 56 6.20 -4.39 22.28
CA SER A 56 5.75 -3.67 21.08
C SER A 56 6.63 -3.99 19.87
N ASN A 57 7.96 -3.91 20.03
CA ASN A 57 8.90 -4.22 18.95
C ASN A 57 8.84 -5.68 18.52
N SER A 58 8.71 -6.62 19.46
CA SER A 58 8.51 -8.05 19.15
C SER A 58 7.22 -8.27 18.34
N ARG A 59 6.10 -7.68 18.78
CA ARG A 59 4.82 -7.77 18.08
C ARG A 59 4.86 -7.17 16.68
N LEU A 60 5.50 -6.01 16.52
CA LEU A 60 5.69 -5.36 15.21
C LEU A 60 6.57 -6.20 14.28
N SER A 61 7.63 -6.81 14.82
CA SER A 61 8.50 -7.74 14.07
C SER A 61 7.71 -8.95 13.57
N ASP A 62 6.92 -9.60 14.43
CA ASP A 62 6.08 -10.74 14.05
C ASP A 62 5.03 -10.38 12.98
N MET A 63 4.42 -9.19 13.09
CA MET A 63 3.47 -8.69 12.09
C MET A 63 4.15 -8.37 10.76
N ALA A 64 5.35 -7.79 10.81
CA ALA A 64 6.16 -7.51 9.63
C ALA A 64 6.55 -8.80 8.93
N GLN A 65 7.03 -9.82 9.67
CA GLN A 65 7.39 -11.13 9.14
C GLN A 65 6.20 -11.80 8.45
N ARG A 66 5.07 -11.95 9.14
CA ARG A 66 3.83 -12.49 8.55
C ARG A 66 3.34 -11.68 7.34
N GLY A 67 3.62 -10.38 7.32
CA GLY A 67 3.32 -9.51 6.19
C GLY A 67 4.23 -9.75 4.98
N GLN A 68 5.47 -10.19 5.19
CA GLN A 68 6.41 -10.55 4.12
C GLN A 68 6.11 -11.95 3.58
N GLU A 69 5.85 -12.92 4.45
CA GLU A 69 5.45 -14.28 4.06
C GLU A 69 4.23 -14.26 3.14
N ARG A 70 3.15 -13.57 3.55
CA ARG A 70 1.96 -13.38 2.71
C ARG A 70 2.27 -12.72 1.36
N ARG A 71 3.23 -11.79 1.31
CA ARG A 71 3.65 -11.12 0.07
C ARG A 71 4.50 -12.01 -0.82
N ALA A 72 5.26 -12.93 -0.26
CA ALA A 72 6.06 -13.90 -1.00
C ALA A 72 5.19 -14.98 -1.66
N GLU A 73 4.08 -15.34 -1.00
CA GLU A 73 3.11 -16.34 -1.49
C GLU A 73 2.05 -15.76 -2.46
N GLU A 74 2.04 -14.44 -2.70
CA GLU A 74 1.08 -13.80 -3.60
C GLU A 74 1.24 -14.26 -5.05
N THR A 75 0.12 -14.65 -5.68
CA THR A 75 0.07 -14.80 -7.13
C THR A 75 0.24 -13.44 -7.83
N LYS A 76 0.66 -13.45 -9.12
CA LYS A 76 0.79 -12.23 -9.92
C LYS A 76 -0.50 -11.41 -9.96
N GLU A 77 -1.66 -12.08 -10.03
CA GLU A 77 -2.95 -11.41 -10.07
C GLU A 77 -3.30 -10.75 -8.72
N GLN A 78 -3.13 -11.47 -7.60
CA GLN A 78 -3.33 -10.91 -6.26
C GLN A 78 -2.40 -9.72 -6.00
N ARG A 79 -1.13 -9.83 -6.41
CA ARG A 79 -0.17 -8.73 -6.33
C ARG A 79 -0.62 -7.52 -7.13
N ASN A 80 -1.07 -7.71 -8.37
CA ASN A 80 -1.55 -6.63 -9.22
C ASN A 80 -2.79 -5.95 -8.64
N ARG A 81 -3.78 -6.73 -8.13
CA ARG A 81 -4.95 -6.18 -7.44
C ARG A 81 -4.56 -5.37 -6.20
N ARG A 82 -3.64 -5.88 -5.37
CA ARG A 82 -3.14 -5.17 -4.19
C ARG A 82 -2.43 -3.86 -4.58
N LEU A 83 -1.56 -3.89 -5.59
CA LEU A 83 -0.87 -2.70 -6.10
C LEU A 83 -1.85 -1.67 -6.66
N ALA A 84 -2.89 -2.10 -7.38
CA ALA A 84 -3.93 -1.22 -7.90
C ALA A 84 -4.68 -0.50 -6.77
N VAL A 85 -5.12 -1.22 -5.73
CA VAL A 85 -5.79 -0.63 -4.56
C VAL A 85 -4.88 0.36 -3.83
N MET A 86 -3.59 0.04 -3.66
CA MET A 86 -2.64 0.96 -3.05
C MET A 86 -2.39 2.21 -3.89
N ALA A 87 -2.33 2.07 -5.23
CA ALA A 87 -2.18 3.18 -6.15
C ALA A 87 -3.39 4.12 -6.10
N GLN A 88 -4.60 3.57 -6.12
CA GLN A 88 -5.86 4.32 -5.98
C GLN A 88 -5.92 5.09 -4.64
N ARG A 89 -5.66 4.42 -3.51
CA ARG A 89 -5.58 5.09 -2.20
C ARG A 89 -4.49 6.16 -2.16
N GLY A 90 -3.39 5.96 -2.87
CA GLY A 90 -2.33 6.95 -3.01
C GLY A 90 -2.71 8.14 -3.89
N GLN A 91 -3.61 7.97 -4.86
CA GLN A 91 -4.16 9.06 -5.67
C GLN A 91 -5.20 9.84 -4.89
N MET A 92 -6.13 9.18 -4.19
CA MET A 92 -7.12 9.86 -3.34
C MET A 92 -6.44 10.74 -2.29
N ARG A 93 -5.46 10.20 -1.55
CA ARG A 93 -4.67 11.00 -0.59
C ARG A 93 -3.98 12.21 -1.22
N ARG A 94 -3.52 12.10 -2.47
CA ARG A 94 -2.89 13.21 -3.20
C ARG A 94 -3.90 14.24 -3.70
N ALA A 95 -5.14 13.83 -3.97
CA ALA A 95 -6.22 14.73 -4.36
C ALA A 95 -6.76 15.52 -3.17
N GLU A 96 -6.71 14.93 -1.97
CA GLU A 96 -7.12 15.55 -0.70
C GLU A 96 -6.00 16.37 -0.02
N GLU A 97 -4.79 16.44 -0.60
CA GLU A 97 -3.68 17.21 -0.05
C GLU A 97 -3.98 18.72 -0.08
N THR A 98 -3.67 19.41 1.02
CA THR A 98 -3.61 20.88 1.00
C THR A 98 -2.37 21.36 0.23
N GLU A 99 -2.37 22.60 -0.24
CA GLU A 99 -1.19 23.16 -0.95
C GLU A 99 0.07 23.15 -0.08
N GLU A 100 -0.05 23.36 1.24
CA GLU A 100 1.08 23.26 2.17
C GLU A 100 1.62 21.83 2.27
N GLN A 101 0.73 20.84 2.42
CA GLN A 101 1.11 19.42 2.46
C GLN A 101 1.78 18.99 1.15
N ARG A 102 1.22 19.43 0.01
CA ARG A 102 1.79 19.19 -1.32
C ARG A 102 3.18 19.80 -1.46
N LYS A 103 3.35 21.07 -1.06
CA LYS A 103 4.65 21.77 -1.10
C LYS A 103 5.69 21.07 -0.22
N SER A 104 5.30 20.70 1.00
CA SER A 104 6.15 19.93 1.91
C SER A 104 6.57 18.58 1.32
N ARG A 105 5.62 17.81 0.78
CA ARG A 105 5.91 16.53 0.11
C ARG A 105 6.87 16.69 -1.07
N LEU A 106 6.66 17.70 -1.93
CA LEU A 106 7.54 17.99 -3.05
C LEU A 106 8.96 18.37 -2.59
N ALA A 107 9.08 19.17 -1.52
CA ALA A 107 10.36 19.55 -0.94
C ALA A 107 11.13 18.32 -0.43
N VAL A 108 10.47 17.42 0.31
CA VAL A 108 11.06 16.17 0.79
C VAL A 108 11.52 15.27 -0.37
N MET A 109 10.72 15.14 -1.43
CA MET A 109 11.11 14.36 -2.62
C MET A 109 12.31 14.97 -3.34
N ALA A 110 12.36 16.30 -3.49
CA ALA A 110 13.48 17.00 -4.09
C ALA A 110 14.77 16.82 -3.28
N GLN A 111 14.69 16.94 -1.95
CA GLN A 111 15.84 16.71 -1.05
C GLN A 111 16.32 15.26 -1.14
N ARG A 112 15.42 14.27 -1.11
CA ARG A 112 15.77 12.86 -1.27
C ARG A 112 16.44 12.59 -2.63
N GLY A 113 15.95 13.22 -3.70
CA GLY A 113 16.56 13.14 -5.03
C GLY A 113 17.97 13.71 -5.07
N LYS A 114 18.20 14.88 -4.46
CA LYS A 114 19.55 15.46 -4.30
C LYS A 114 20.47 14.54 -3.49
N ARG A 115 19.99 13.99 -2.37
CA ARG A 115 20.77 13.06 -1.53
C ARG A 115 21.15 11.77 -2.27
N ARG A 116 20.27 11.24 -3.11
CA ARG A 116 20.56 10.08 -3.97
C ARG A 116 21.66 10.41 -4.98
N ARG A 117 21.54 11.53 -5.70
CA ARG A 117 22.54 11.98 -6.68
C ARG A 117 23.91 12.26 -6.06
N ALA A 118 23.95 12.80 -4.85
CA ALA A 118 25.20 13.01 -4.12
C ALA A 118 25.90 11.71 -3.70
N LYS A 119 25.19 10.58 -3.70
CA LYS A 119 25.70 9.24 -3.36
C LYS A 119 25.84 8.32 -4.58
N GLU A 120 25.63 8.83 -5.80
CA GLU A 120 25.80 8.06 -7.03
C GLU A 120 27.28 7.78 -7.28
N THR A 121 27.59 6.59 -7.78
CA THR A 121 28.89 6.30 -8.40
C THR A 121 28.97 6.94 -9.78
N ASP A 122 30.17 7.09 -10.33
CA ASP A 122 30.35 7.67 -11.67
C ASP A 122 29.65 6.84 -12.76
N GLU A 123 29.66 5.51 -12.64
CA GLU A 123 28.92 4.62 -13.54
C GLU A 123 27.41 4.84 -13.46
N GLN A 124 26.85 4.95 -12.25
CA GLN A 124 25.43 5.24 -12.05
C GLN A 124 25.05 6.61 -12.61
N ARG A 125 25.92 7.61 -12.42
CA ARG A 125 25.75 8.95 -12.98
C ARG A 125 25.76 8.92 -14.51
N ASN A 126 26.72 8.22 -15.12
CA ASN A 126 26.84 8.11 -16.57
C ASN A 126 25.65 7.37 -17.18
N SER A 127 25.23 6.27 -16.57
CA SER A 127 24.03 5.53 -16.98
C SER A 127 22.77 6.41 -16.92
N ARG A 128 22.58 7.16 -15.82
CA ARG A 128 21.45 8.11 -15.68
C ARG A 128 21.49 9.21 -16.74
N LEU A 129 22.65 9.81 -17.00
CA LEU A 129 22.79 10.88 -18.00
C LEU A 129 22.58 10.35 -19.42
N SER A 130 23.06 9.15 -19.73
CA SER A 130 22.80 8.48 -21.00
C SER A 130 21.30 8.23 -21.21
N ALA A 131 20.60 7.69 -20.21
CA ALA A 131 19.15 7.49 -20.26
C ALA A 131 18.38 8.80 -20.46
N MET A 132 18.78 9.89 -19.77
CA MET A 132 18.17 11.22 -19.98
C MET A 132 18.35 11.73 -21.41
N LEU A 133 19.54 11.53 -21.98
CA LEU A 133 19.85 11.95 -23.34
C LEU A 133 19.08 11.13 -24.39
N GLN A 134 18.96 9.82 -24.20
CA GLN A 134 18.12 8.98 -25.07
C GLN A 134 16.65 9.40 -25.00
N HIS A 135 16.11 9.58 -23.79
CA HIS A 135 14.74 10.04 -23.64
C HIS A 135 14.50 11.42 -24.29
N ALA A 136 15.48 12.34 -24.20
CA ALA A 136 15.39 13.63 -24.88
C ALA A 136 15.41 13.50 -26.41
N ARG A 137 16.20 12.57 -26.95
CA ARG A 137 16.25 12.26 -28.40
C ARG A 137 14.93 11.67 -28.87
N GLU A 138 14.39 10.66 -28.18
CA GLU A 138 13.09 10.05 -28.48
C GLU A 138 11.96 11.09 -28.48
N ARG A 139 11.91 11.98 -27.49
CA ARG A 139 10.89 13.05 -27.48
C ARG A 139 11.00 13.98 -28.67
N ARG A 140 12.23 14.32 -29.10
CA ARG A 140 12.43 15.15 -30.30
C ARG A 140 11.96 14.42 -31.55
N LEU A 141 12.27 13.13 -31.69
CA LEU A 141 11.81 12.32 -32.82
C LEU A 141 10.28 12.25 -32.87
N ASN A 142 9.61 11.94 -31.75
CA ASN A 142 8.15 11.86 -31.69
C ASN A 142 7.46 13.19 -32.07
N VAL A 143 8.07 14.34 -31.72
CA VAL A 143 7.55 15.66 -32.12
C VAL A 143 7.67 15.86 -33.62
N ILE A 144 8.81 15.50 -34.21
CA ILE A 144 9.06 15.63 -35.66
C ILE A 144 8.14 14.68 -36.44
N GLU A 145 8.00 13.43 -36.00
CA GLU A 145 7.10 12.45 -36.60
C GLU A 145 5.63 12.91 -36.55
N GLY A 146 5.19 13.45 -35.41
CA GLY A 146 3.85 14.04 -35.29
C GLY A 146 3.63 15.23 -36.21
N GLN A 147 4.63 16.12 -36.35
CA GLN A 147 4.60 17.24 -37.28
C GLN A 147 4.52 16.78 -38.74
N ASN A 148 5.32 15.79 -39.12
CA ASN A 148 5.31 15.21 -40.46
C ASN A 148 3.97 14.54 -40.77
N HIS A 149 3.38 13.82 -39.82
CA HIS A 149 2.06 13.21 -40.00
C HIS A 149 0.97 14.26 -40.27
N LEU A 150 0.97 15.36 -39.50
CA LEU A 150 0.03 16.47 -39.71
C LEU A 150 0.22 17.13 -41.08
N GLN A 151 1.47 17.37 -41.52
CA GLN A 151 1.75 17.95 -42.83
C GLN A 151 1.28 17.08 -44.00
N ILE A 152 1.45 15.75 -43.87
CA ILE A 152 0.98 14.81 -44.89
C ILE A 152 -0.56 14.81 -44.92
N GLN A 153 -1.24 14.77 -43.76
CA GLN A 153 -2.70 14.84 -43.70
C GLN A 153 -3.25 16.13 -44.31
N THR A 154 -2.66 17.29 -44.00
CA THR A 154 -3.10 18.57 -44.56
C THR A 154 -2.92 18.64 -46.07
N PHE A 155 -1.82 18.09 -46.60
CA PHE A 155 -1.59 18.00 -48.04
C PHE A 155 -2.68 17.18 -48.75
N TYR A 156 -3.00 15.99 -48.25
CA TYR A 156 -4.04 15.15 -48.85
C TYR A 156 -5.45 15.74 -48.69
N ALA A 157 -5.77 16.35 -47.55
CA ALA A 157 -7.05 17.02 -47.33
C ALA A 157 -7.23 18.23 -48.27
N ALA A 158 -6.20 19.06 -48.45
CA ALA A 158 -6.25 20.18 -49.39
C ALA A 158 -6.44 19.71 -50.84
N ARG A 159 -5.81 18.58 -51.22
CA ARG A 159 -5.96 17.98 -52.55
C ARG A 159 -7.37 17.45 -52.82
N THR A 160 -8.07 16.95 -51.80
CA THR A 160 -9.46 16.46 -51.96
C THR A 160 -10.49 17.58 -52.15
N VAL A 161 -10.19 18.81 -51.73
CA VAL A 161 -11.11 19.96 -51.83
C VAL A 161 -10.94 20.72 -53.16
N LEU A 162 -9.80 20.54 -53.84
CA LEU A 162 -9.48 21.19 -55.13
C LEU A 162 -9.88 20.36 -56.37
N ASN A 163 -10.53 19.21 -56.19
CA ASN A 163 -11.16 18.42 -57.26
C ASN A 163 -12.68 18.46 -57.10
#